data_AF-T0MJD3-F1
#
_entry.id   AF-T0MJD3-F1
#
_cell.length_a   1.000
_cell.length_b   1.000
_cell.length_c   1.000
_cell.angle_alpha   90.00
_cell.angle_beta   90.00
_cell.angle_gamma   90.00
#
_symmetry.space_group_name_H-M   'P 1'
#
loop_
_entity.id
_entity.type
_entity.pdbx_description
1 polymer ?
#
loop_
_entity_poly.entity_id
_entity_poly.type
_entity_poly.pdbx_seq_one_letter_code
_entity_poly.pdbx_strand_id
1 'polypeptide(L)'
;MNIEKASNIIKDDTQKISDRMRALFYLRNEETDTSSLFIEQAFDSTSVLLKHEAAYVLGQMRREVSIPKLIDVLLNKNEDEIVRHEAGEALGNYNTRNDIVNALEIGTKDGSIPVRETCFLALKNLNSNYVSPYGSRDPAKSRNFSFEEACFVFLNSNDLYERYQAMFFLRNLNNDEAVKILGQGFKDTSSLFKHEISFVFGQMKNIKSVPFLIEMMEKENEHGMVRHECAEALGIIGTKECLCELIKYKNSECDILRESVEVAMDLHGYINSKESEYCVV
;
A
#
# COMPACT_ATOMS: atom_id res chain seq x y z
N MET A 1 7.55 -17.46 -16.03
CA MET A 1 7.59 -16.33 -16.98
C MET A 1 9.05 -15.94 -17.22
N ASN A 2 9.39 -14.99 -18.10
CA ASN A 2 10.72 -14.35 -18.11
C ASN A 2 10.55 -12.82 -18.00
N ILE A 3 11.61 -12.10 -17.64
CA ILE A 3 11.55 -10.65 -17.34
C ILE A 3 11.06 -9.80 -18.53
N GLU A 4 11.40 -10.17 -19.76
CA GLU A 4 10.97 -9.46 -20.99
C GLU A 4 9.46 -9.63 -21.22
N LYS A 5 8.94 -10.85 -21.05
CA LYS A 5 7.49 -11.12 -21.14
C LYS A 5 6.74 -10.32 -20.07
N ALA A 6 7.23 -10.33 -18.82
CA ALA A 6 6.62 -9.59 -17.73
C ALA A 6 6.59 -8.08 -17.99
N SER A 7 7.70 -7.51 -18.48
CA SER A 7 7.77 -6.09 -18.89
C SER A 7 6.74 -5.76 -19.98
N ASN A 8 6.60 -6.62 -21.00
CA ASN A 8 5.62 -6.39 -22.07
C ASN A 8 4.17 -6.43 -21.58
N ILE A 9 3.85 -7.29 -20.61
CA ILE A 9 2.53 -7.31 -19.97
C ILE A 9 2.29 -6.00 -19.20
N ILE A 10 3.26 -5.54 -18.40
CA ILE A 10 3.12 -4.32 -17.60
C ILE A 10 2.84 -3.09 -18.46
N LYS A 11 3.45 -2.96 -19.63
CA LYS A 11 3.24 -1.81 -20.54
C LYS A 11 1.92 -1.83 -21.32
N ASP A 12 1.26 -2.98 -21.39
CA ASP A 12 0.09 -3.16 -22.25
C ASP A 12 -1.20 -2.87 -21.47
N ASP A 13 -1.70 -1.63 -21.59
CA ASP A 13 -2.96 -1.18 -21.00
C ASP A 13 -4.20 -1.95 -21.51
N THR A 14 -4.07 -2.79 -22.53
CA THR A 14 -5.16 -3.67 -22.98
C THR A 14 -5.25 -4.98 -22.20
N GLN A 15 -4.21 -5.33 -21.43
CA GLN A 15 -4.21 -6.50 -20.55
C GLN A 15 -5.06 -6.23 -19.30
N LYS A 16 -5.59 -7.32 -18.73
CA LYS A 16 -6.27 -7.29 -17.44
C LYS A 16 -5.34 -6.78 -16.35
N ILE A 17 -5.88 -6.02 -15.40
CA ILE A 17 -5.05 -5.48 -14.32
C ILE A 17 -4.49 -6.61 -13.44
N SER A 18 -5.22 -7.72 -13.27
CA SER A 18 -4.73 -8.90 -12.54
C SER A 18 -3.46 -9.49 -13.17
N ASP A 19 -3.42 -9.61 -14.49
CA ASP A 19 -2.28 -10.18 -15.23
C ASP A 19 -1.06 -9.26 -15.14
N ARG A 20 -1.30 -7.94 -15.18
CA ARG A 20 -0.27 -6.91 -15.00
C ARG A 20 0.29 -6.90 -13.58
N MET A 21 -0.54 -7.07 -12.56
CA MET A 21 -0.09 -7.20 -11.17
C MET A 21 0.72 -8.48 -10.93
N ARG A 22 0.30 -9.63 -11.50
CA ARG A 22 1.10 -10.86 -11.45
C ARG A 22 2.47 -10.66 -12.13
N ALA A 23 2.52 -9.95 -13.25
CA ALA A 23 3.77 -9.61 -13.93
C ALA A 23 4.66 -8.65 -13.12
N LEU A 24 4.07 -7.67 -12.45
CA LEU A 24 4.75 -6.76 -11.53
C LEU A 24 5.41 -7.54 -10.37
N PHE A 25 4.66 -8.41 -9.71
CA PHE A 25 5.19 -9.23 -8.61
C PHE A 25 6.19 -10.29 -9.07
N TYR A 26 6.07 -10.79 -10.30
CA TYR A 26 7.10 -11.61 -10.91
C TYR A 26 8.43 -10.83 -11.00
N LEU A 27 8.41 -9.62 -11.55
CA LEU A 27 9.61 -8.78 -11.64
C LEU A 27 10.18 -8.41 -10.27
N ARG A 28 9.33 -8.13 -9.27
CA ARG A 28 9.78 -7.90 -7.89
C ARG A 28 10.66 -9.04 -7.40
N ASN A 29 10.22 -10.28 -7.60
CA ASN A 29 10.88 -11.48 -7.08
C ASN A 29 12.23 -11.78 -7.75
N GLU A 30 12.50 -11.19 -8.91
CA GLU A 30 13.81 -11.32 -9.57
C GLU A 30 14.89 -10.51 -8.84
N GLU A 31 14.49 -9.43 -8.13
CA GLU A 31 15.38 -8.62 -7.30
C GLU A 31 16.66 -8.13 -8.01
N THR A 32 16.55 -7.71 -9.28
CA THR A 32 17.66 -7.13 -10.05
C THR A 32 17.43 -5.66 -10.38
N ASP A 33 18.50 -4.96 -10.76
CA ASP A 33 18.38 -3.59 -11.28
C ASP A 33 17.58 -3.59 -12.60
N THR A 34 17.77 -4.61 -13.46
CA THR A 34 17.00 -4.76 -14.71
C THR A 34 15.52 -4.94 -14.45
N SER A 35 15.13 -5.79 -13.50
CA SER A 35 13.71 -5.95 -13.14
C SER A 35 13.13 -4.66 -12.54
N SER A 36 13.91 -3.90 -11.78
CA SER A 36 13.49 -2.60 -11.25
C SER A 36 13.21 -1.61 -12.38
N LEU A 37 14.12 -1.50 -13.36
CA LEU A 37 13.93 -0.67 -14.55
C LEU A 37 12.73 -1.11 -15.42
N PHE A 38 12.39 -2.40 -15.42
CA PHE A 38 11.17 -2.88 -16.07
C PHE A 38 9.90 -2.54 -15.30
N ILE A 39 9.94 -2.58 -13.96
CA ILE A 39 8.84 -2.14 -13.11
C ILE A 39 8.56 -0.64 -13.33
N GLU A 40 9.59 0.19 -13.50
CA GLU A 40 9.44 1.63 -13.76
C GLU A 40 8.62 1.94 -15.03
N GLN A 41 8.52 1.01 -15.98
CA GLN A 41 7.68 1.18 -17.17
C GLN A 41 6.18 1.18 -16.84
N ALA A 42 5.79 0.70 -15.65
CA ALA A 42 4.42 0.81 -15.16
C ALA A 42 3.97 2.27 -15.00
N PHE A 43 4.89 3.22 -14.77
CA PHE A 43 4.55 4.63 -14.60
C PHE A 43 3.99 5.31 -15.86
N ASP A 44 4.11 4.67 -17.03
CA ASP A 44 3.48 5.13 -18.28
C ASP A 44 2.01 4.64 -18.42
N SER A 45 1.53 3.82 -17.49
CA SER A 45 0.17 3.26 -17.45
C SER A 45 -0.90 4.31 -17.14
N THR A 46 -2.10 4.09 -17.66
CA THR A 46 -3.31 4.82 -17.25
C THR A 46 -3.86 4.38 -15.90
N SER A 47 -3.54 3.18 -15.41
CA SER A 47 -3.99 2.65 -14.12
C SER A 47 -3.24 3.30 -12.96
N VAL A 48 -3.95 4.04 -12.12
CA VAL A 48 -3.42 4.59 -10.86
C VAL A 48 -2.98 3.45 -9.93
N LEU A 49 -3.74 2.36 -9.88
CA LEU A 49 -3.43 1.21 -9.04
C LEU A 49 -2.08 0.59 -9.40
N LEU A 50 -1.83 0.33 -10.69
CA LEU A 50 -0.57 -0.28 -11.13
C LEU A 50 0.62 0.62 -10.83
N LYS A 51 0.48 1.93 -11.02
CA LYS A 51 1.54 2.91 -10.76
C LYS A 51 1.87 3.02 -9.28
N HIS A 52 0.84 3.04 -8.44
CA HIS A 52 0.96 2.96 -6.99
C HIS A 52 1.72 1.68 -6.58
N GLU A 53 1.25 0.52 -7.01
CA GLU A 53 1.87 -0.77 -6.64
C GLU A 53 3.32 -0.88 -7.14
N ALA A 54 3.62 -0.30 -8.32
CA ALA A 54 4.99 -0.22 -8.82
C ALA A 54 5.89 0.60 -7.89
N ALA A 55 5.43 1.75 -7.40
CA ALA A 55 6.18 2.55 -6.43
C ALA A 55 6.41 1.77 -5.12
N TYR A 56 5.37 1.12 -4.58
CA TYR A 56 5.46 0.30 -3.38
C TYR A 56 6.53 -0.79 -3.54
N VAL A 57 6.42 -1.57 -4.61
CA VAL A 57 7.34 -2.67 -4.92
C VAL A 57 8.79 -2.18 -5.05
N LEU A 58 9.02 -1.08 -5.77
CA LEU A 58 10.36 -0.49 -5.90
C LEU A 58 10.93 -0.06 -4.53
N GLY A 59 10.09 0.54 -3.69
CA GLY A 59 10.44 0.89 -2.30
C GLY A 59 10.84 -0.31 -1.46
N GLN A 60 10.10 -1.42 -1.56
CA GLN A 60 10.43 -2.66 -0.84
C GLN A 60 11.72 -3.30 -1.36
N MET A 61 11.96 -3.26 -2.68
CA MET A 61 13.18 -3.79 -3.32
C MET A 61 14.44 -3.00 -2.98
N ARG A 62 14.32 -1.69 -2.68
CA ARG A 62 15.41 -0.79 -2.30
C ARG A 62 16.59 -0.75 -3.29
N ARG A 63 16.32 -0.92 -4.59
CA ARG A 63 17.36 -0.79 -5.63
C ARG A 63 17.59 0.68 -5.96
N GLU A 64 18.81 1.15 -5.78
CA GLU A 64 19.12 2.59 -5.91
C GLU A 64 18.90 3.14 -7.33
N VAL A 65 18.91 2.25 -8.34
CA VAL A 65 18.62 2.57 -9.73
C VAL A 65 17.26 3.27 -9.90
N SER A 66 16.29 2.98 -9.03
CA SER A 66 14.93 3.51 -9.12
C SER A 66 14.68 4.80 -8.36
N ILE A 67 15.65 5.27 -7.56
CA ILE A 67 15.49 6.51 -6.80
C ILE A 67 15.20 7.72 -7.72
N PRO A 68 15.88 7.93 -8.86
CA PRO A 68 15.56 9.03 -9.76
C PRO A 68 14.09 9.01 -10.22
N LYS A 69 13.58 7.84 -10.62
CA LYS A 69 12.19 7.68 -11.05
C LYS A 69 11.21 7.98 -9.91
N LEU A 70 11.46 7.47 -8.71
CA LEU A 70 10.60 7.74 -7.55
C LEU A 70 10.57 9.22 -7.17
N ILE A 71 11.71 9.93 -7.27
CA ILE A 71 11.77 11.38 -7.07
C ILE A 71 10.95 12.10 -8.15
N ASP A 72 11.10 11.73 -9.42
CA ASP A 72 10.35 12.31 -10.53
C ASP A 72 8.84 12.14 -10.32
N VAL A 73 8.40 10.95 -9.92
CA VAL A 73 6.98 10.64 -9.63
C VAL A 73 6.48 11.48 -8.46
N LEU A 74 7.18 11.48 -7.32
CA LEU A 74 6.79 12.26 -6.14
C LEU A 74 6.61 13.75 -6.48
N LEU A 75 7.51 14.32 -7.28
CA LEU A 75 7.52 15.76 -7.58
C LEU A 75 6.62 16.15 -8.76
N ASN A 76 6.10 15.20 -9.54
CA ASN A 76 5.23 15.46 -10.67
C ASN A 76 3.82 15.87 -10.22
N LYS A 77 3.48 17.17 -10.35
CA LYS A 77 2.16 17.70 -9.96
C LYS A 77 0.99 17.26 -10.86
N ASN A 78 1.28 16.65 -12.01
CA ASN A 78 0.26 16.11 -12.91
C ASN A 78 -0.01 14.61 -12.64
N GLU A 79 0.75 13.99 -11.74
CA GLU A 79 0.51 12.61 -11.32
C GLU A 79 -0.53 12.57 -10.18
N ASP A 80 -1.29 11.48 -10.13
CA ASP A 80 -2.30 11.22 -9.12
C ASP A 80 -1.67 11.17 -7.71
N GLU A 81 -2.36 11.74 -6.73
CA GLU A 81 -1.83 11.83 -5.36
C GLU A 81 -1.59 10.46 -4.71
N ILE A 82 -2.32 9.43 -5.14
CA ILE A 82 -2.15 8.04 -4.69
C ILE A 82 -0.77 7.52 -5.12
N VAL A 83 -0.41 7.69 -6.38
CA VAL A 83 0.91 7.29 -6.89
C VAL A 83 2.02 8.11 -6.24
N ARG A 84 1.78 9.40 -6.02
CA ARG A 84 2.77 10.32 -5.44
C ARG A 84 3.06 10.04 -3.97
N HIS A 85 2.04 9.71 -3.16
CA HIS A 85 2.31 9.32 -1.77
C HIS A 85 3.16 8.05 -1.76
N GLU A 86 2.82 7.07 -2.58
CA GLU A 86 3.51 5.78 -2.57
C GLU A 86 4.98 5.92 -3.01
N ALA A 87 5.25 6.80 -3.98
CA ALA A 87 6.62 7.17 -4.31
C ALA A 87 7.35 7.85 -3.13
N GLY A 88 6.66 8.70 -2.37
CA GLY A 88 7.19 9.32 -1.15
C GLY A 88 7.50 8.30 -0.05
N GLU A 89 6.63 7.33 0.15
CA GLU A 89 6.84 6.24 1.12
C GLU A 89 8.00 5.34 0.70
N ALA A 90 8.02 4.95 -0.58
CA ALA A 90 9.08 4.16 -1.17
C ALA A 90 10.46 4.80 -0.94
N LEU A 91 10.57 6.13 -1.14
CA LEU A 91 11.80 6.90 -0.86
C LEU A 91 12.22 6.83 0.62
N GLY A 92 11.27 6.75 1.55
CA GLY A 92 11.50 6.55 2.99
C GLY A 92 12.18 5.22 3.34
N ASN A 93 12.09 4.21 2.47
CA ASN A 93 12.72 2.91 2.67
C ASN A 93 14.22 2.89 2.32
N TYR A 94 14.75 3.91 1.64
CA TYR A 94 16.15 3.96 1.23
C TYR A 94 17.07 4.50 2.34
N ASN A 95 18.39 4.33 2.13
CA ASN A 95 19.37 5.00 2.98
C ASN A 95 19.32 6.51 2.73
N THR A 96 19.68 7.31 3.74
CA THR A 96 19.69 8.77 3.60
C THR A 96 20.61 9.21 2.47
N ARG A 97 20.03 9.97 1.53
CA ARG A 97 20.70 10.61 0.40
C ARG A 97 20.17 12.04 0.29
N ASN A 98 21.02 12.99 -0.11
CA ASN A 98 20.63 14.42 -0.10
C ASN A 98 19.46 14.73 -1.03
N ASP A 99 19.40 14.11 -2.21
CA ASP A 99 18.30 14.28 -3.14
C ASP A 99 16.99 13.63 -2.67
N ILE A 100 17.05 12.49 -1.97
CA ILE A 100 15.89 11.90 -1.28
C ILE A 100 15.36 12.89 -0.23
N VAL A 101 16.24 13.38 0.66
CA VAL A 101 15.87 14.33 1.71
C VAL A 101 15.26 15.59 1.09
N ASN A 102 15.90 16.17 0.06
CA ASN A 102 15.40 17.35 -0.63
C ASN A 102 14.02 17.11 -1.25
N ALA A 103 13.81 15.97 -1.92
CA ALA A 103 12.53 15.63 -2.54
C ALA A 103 11.42 15.47 -1.48
N LEU A 104 11.70 14.77 -0.39
CA LEU A 104 10.76 14.59 0.71
C LEU A 104 10.46 15.93 1.42
N GLU A 105 11.46 16.78 1.65
CA GLU A 105 11.25 18.12 2.21
C GLU A 105 10.35 19.00 1.32
N ILE A 106 10.48 18.91 -0.01
CA ILE A 106 9.55 19.55 -0.95
C ILE A 106 8.15 18.95 -0.79
N GLY A 107 8.05 17.62 -0.71
CA GLY A 107 6.79 16.89 -0.52
C GLY A 107 6.05 17.24 0.77
N THR A 108 6.75 17.57 1.86
CA THR A 108 6.10 18.04 3.12
C THR A 108 5.31 19.34 2.95
N LYS A 109 5.51 20.07 1.84
CA LYS A 109 4.81 21.32 1.50
C LYS A 109 3.79 21.14 0.37
N ASP A 110 3.47 19.91 -0.01
CA ASP A 110 2.52 19.61 -1.08
C ASP A 110 1.10 20.16 -0.82
N GLY A 111 0.28 20.30 -1.87
CA GLY A 111 -1.13 20.64 -1.70
C GLY A 111 -1.98 19.44 -1.24
N SER A 112 -1.59 18.23 -1.65
CA SER A 112 -2.21 16.97 -1.25
C SER A 112 -1.87 16.63 0.21
N ILE A 113 -2.90 16.33 1.01
CA ILE A 113 -2.73 15.88 2.40
C ILE A 113 -1.96 14.53 2.44
N PRO A 114 -2.37 13.48 1.69
CA PRO A 114 -1.63 12.22 1.63
C PRO A 114 -0.13 12.40 1.36
N VAL A 115 0.22 13.17 0.33
CA VAL A 115 1.63 13.37 -0.03
C VAL A 115 2.42 14.07 1.08
N ARG A 116 1.86 15.12 1.70
CA ARG A 116 2.52 15.82 2.80
C ARG A 116 2.77 14.92 4.00
N GLU A 117 1.75 14.18 4.41
CA GLU A 117 1.79 13.29 5.57
C GLU A 117 2.77 12.14 5.33
N THR A 118 2.75 11.53 4.15
CA THR A 118 3.71 10.48 3.77
C THR A 118 5.14 11.00 3.76
N CYS A 119 5.42 12.16 3.16
CA CYS A 119 6.78 12.70 3.17
C CYS A 119 7.28 13.04 4.58
N PHE A 120 6.38 13.50 5.47
CA PHE A 120 6.71 13.69 6.88
C PHE A 120 7.10 12.37 7.56
N LEU A 121 6.30 11.31 7.37
CA LEU A 121 6.57 9.97 7.91
C LEU A 121 7.89 9.41 7.36
N ALA A 122 8.10 9.51 6.05
CA ALA A 122 9.32 9.06 5.38
C ALA A 122 10.57 9.73 5.96
N LEU A 123 10.57 11.07 6.13
CA LEU A 123 11.68 11.79 6.76
C LEU A 123 11.97 11.32 8.19
N LYS A 124 10.94 10.97 8.96
CA LYS A 124 11.09 10.44 10.32
C LYS A 124 11.62 9.00 10.35
N ASN A 125 11.36 8.23 9.30
CA ASN A 125 11.71 6.81 9.21
C ASN A 125 13.00 6.53 8.42
N LEU A 126 13.62 7.54 7.81
CA LEU A 126 14.89 7.38 7.08
C LEU A 126 15.94 6.62 7.90
N ASN A 127 16.71 5.78 7.22
CA ASN A 127 17.71 4.86 7.80
C ASN A 127 17.13 3.71 8.64
N SER A 128 15.82 3.55 8.71
CA SER A 128 15.22 2.37 9.30
C SER A 128 15.52 1.14 8.42
N ASN A 129 16.38 0.26 8.92
CA ASN A 129 16.58 -1.06 8.34
C ASN A 129 15.63 -2.11 8.93
N TYR A 130 14.66 -1.67 9.75
CA TYR A 130 13.67 -2.54 10.36
C TYR A 130 12.81 -3.20 9.29
N VAL A 131 12.62 -4.51 9.44
CA VAL A 131 11.61 -5.28 8.71
C VAL A 131 10.67 -5.82 9.76
N SER A 132 9.37 -5.62 9.55
CA SER A 132 8.34 -6.00 10.49
C SER A 132 8.21 -7.53 10.60
N PRO A 133 7.52 -8.06 11.62
CA PRO A 133 7.16 -9.48 11.67
C PRO A 133 6.31 -9.95 10.49
N TYR A 134 5.74 -9.02 9.71
CA TYR A 134 4.98 -9.28 8.50
C TYR A 134 5.82 -9.22 7.22
N GLY A 135 7.14 -9.00 7.32
CA GLY A 135 8.05 -8.95 6.18
C GLY A 135 8.05 -7.62 5.41
N SER A 136 7.28 -6.63 5.88
CA SER A 136 7.20 -5.29 5.28
C SER A 136 8.22 -4.32 5.88
N ARG A 137 8.62 -3.33 5.09
CA ARG A 137 9.26 -2.11 5.59
C ARG A 137 8.18 -1.07 5.84
N ASP A 138 7.84 -0.91 7.11
CA ASP A 138 6.76 -0.03 7.55
C ASP A 138 7.21 1.45 7.55
N PRO A 139 6.30 2.41 7.26
CA PRO A 139 6.56 3.85 7.30
C PRO A 139 6.88 4.39 8.71
N ALA A 140 6.71 3.58 9.75
CA ALA A 140 7.25 3.86 11.08
C ALA A 140 7.65 2.57 11.80
N LYS A 141 8.76 2.62 12.53
CA LYS A 141 9.12 1.50 13.42
C LYS A 141 8.22 1.50 14.67
N SER A 142 7.54 0.38 14.91
CA SER A 142 6.81 0.12 16.17
C SER A 142 7.69 0.44 17.39
N ARG A 143 7.14 1.20 18.34
CA ARG A 143 7.71 1.39 19.67
C ARG A 143 7.15 0.34 20.64
N ASN A 144 7.84 0.08 21.74
CA ASN A 144 7.32 -0.76 22.82
C ASN A 144 6.38 0.08 23.70
N PHE A 145 5.08 -0.24 23.67
CA PHE A 145 4.03 0.41 24.45
C PHE A 145 3.43 -0.59 25.45
N SER A 146 2.68 -0.10 26.45
CA SER A 146 1.59 -0.92 27.01
C SER A 146 0.39 -0.92 26.05
N PHE A 147 -0.54 -1.86 26.21
CA PHE A 147 -1.76 -1.85 25.40
C PHE A 147 -2.55 -0.54 25.57
N GLU A 148 -2.70 -0.08 26.81
CA GLU A 148 -3.43 1.16 27.16
C GLU A 148 -2.74 2.40 26.58
N GLU A 149 -1.40 2.45 26.65
CA GLU A 149 -0.61 3.54 26.08
C GLU A 149 -0.77 3.58 24.55
N ALA A 150 -0.66 2.42 23.88
CA ALA A 150 -0.85 2.34 22.43
C ALA A 150 -2.25 2.79 22.01
N CYS A 151 -3.30 2.36 22.73
CA CYS A 151 -4.67 2.80 22.47
C CYS A 151 -4.80 4.32 22.60
N PHE A 152 -4.24 4.90 23.67
CA PHE A 152 -4.30 6.33 23.91
C PHE A 152 -3.57 7.11 22.81
N VAL A 153 -2.33 6.72 22.49
CA VAL A 153 -1.51 7.38 21.48
C VAL A 153 -2.14 7.29 20.08
N PHE A 154 -2.58 6.10 19.68
CA PHE A 154 -3.20 5.87 18.36
C PHE A 154 -4.42 6.77 18.12
N LEU A 155 -5.29 6.90 19.13
CA LEU A 155 -6.55 7.64 19.01
C LEU A 155 -6.45 9.14 19.33
N ASN A 156 -5.46 9.58 20.11
CA ASN A 156 -5.45 10.94 20.68
C ASN A 156 -4.16 11.75 20.46
N SER A 157 -3.05 11.14 20.03
CA SER A 157 -1.82 11.91 19.78
C SER A 157 -2.01 12.85 18.59
N ASN A 158 -1.41 14.04 18.66
CA ASN A 158 -1.33 14.96 17.51
C ASN A 158 -0.09 14.69 16.64
N ASP A 159 0.85 13.85 17.10
CA ASP A 159 2.03 13.46 16.33
C ASP A 159 1.71 12.24 15.46
N LEU A 160 1.62 12.45 14.15
CA LEU A 160 1.31 11.40 13.18
C LEU A 160 2.29 10.24 13.26
N TYR A 161 3.58 10.49 13.49
CA TYR A 161 4.58 9.44 13.56
C TYR A 161 4.34 8.55 14.78
N GLU A 162 4.07 9.13 15.96
CA GLU A 162 3.73 8.35 17.15
C GLU A 162 2.46 7.50 16.97
N ARG A 163 1.46 8.03 16.27
CA ARG A 163 0.23 7.29 15.96
C ARG A 163 0.52 6.07 15.08
N TYR A 164 1.38 6.21 14.06
CA TYR A 164 1.84 5.09 13.25
C TYR A 164 2.64 4.08 14.06
N GLN A 165 3.52 4.53 14.97
CA GLN A 165 4.23 3.61 15.87
C GLN A 165 3.26 2.79 16.75
N ALA A 166 2.20 3.41 17.25
CA ALA A 166 1.15 2.74 18.02
C ALA A 166 0.30 1.81 17.14
N MET A 167 0.00 2.22 15.90
CA MET A 167 -0.71 1.39 14.92
C MET A 167 0.04 0.08 14.65
N PHE A 168 1.34 0.14 14.36
CA PHE A 168 2.15 -1.05 14.11
C PHE A 168 2.34 -1.91 15.37
N PHE A 169 2.38 -1.31 16.56
CA PHE A 169 2.34 -2.06 17.81
C PHE A 169 1.04 -2.86 17.93
N LEU A 170 -0.13 -2.22 17.71
CA LEU A 170 -1.44 -2.88 17.74
C LEU A 170 -1.55 -3.98 16.68
N ARG A 171 -1.08 -3.73 15.45
CA ARG A 171 -0.98 -4.75 14.39
C ARG A 171 -0.18 -5.96 14.85
N ASN A 172 0.95 -5.73 15.50
CA ASN A 172 1.84 -6.80 15.94
C ASN A 172 1.24 -7.65 17.08
N LEU A 173 0.28 -7.12 17.85
CA LEU A 173 -0.47 -7.93 18.84
C LEU A 173 -1.43 -8.92 18.17
N ASN A 174 -2.00 -8.55 17.03
CA ASN A 174 -2.92 -9.35 16.22
C ASN A 174 -4.05 -10.05 17.01
N ASN A 175 -4.65 -9.35 17.98
CA ASN A 175 -5.80 -9.84 18.75
C ASN A 175 -7.07 -9.02 18.47
N ASP A 176 -8.22 -9.54 18.91
CA ASP A 176 -9.53 -8.95 18.64
C ASP A 176 -9.67 -7.55 19.28
N GLU A 177 -9.04 -7.32 20.43
CA GLU A 177 -8.98 -6.02 21.09
C GLU A 177 -8.23 -4.99 20.25
N ALA A 178 -7.07 -5.35 19.70
CA ALA A 178 -6.29 -4.50 18.81
C ALA A 178 -7.07 -4.16 17.53
N VAL A 179 -7.77 -5.14 16.94
CA VAL A 179 -8.65 -4.89 15.78
C VAL A 179 -9.73 -3.86 16.12
N LYS A 180 -10.39 -3.99 17.27
CA LYS A 180 -11.43 -3.03 17.69
C LYS A 180 -10.88 -1.61 17.86
N ILE A 181 -9.65 -1.48 18.35
CA ILE A 181 -9.00 -0.17 18.52
C ILE A 181 -8.61 0.42 17.17
N LEU A 182 -7.92 -0.35 16.33
CA LEU A 182 -7.55 0.04 14.98
C LEU A 182 -8.78 0.48 14.16
N GLY A 183 -9.89 -0.27 14.25
CA GLY A 183 -11.13 0.04 13.56
C GLY A 183 -11.79 1.35 14.01
N GLN A 184 -11.53 1.82 15.24
CA GLN A 184 -11.98 3.15 15.67
C GLN A 184 -11.24 4.28 14.94
N GLY A 185 -10.03 4.01 14.43
CA GLY A 185 -9.25 4.95 13.63
C GLY A 185 -9.89 5.32 12.29
N PHE A 186 -10.87 4.57 11.80
CA PHE A 186 -11.64 4.94 10.61
C PHE A 186 -12.49 6.22 10.75
N LYS A 187 -12.60 6.76 11.97
CA LYS A 187 -13.19 8.07 12.24
C LYS A 187 -12.24 9.24 11.96
N ASP A 188 -10.97 8.96 11.62
CA ASP A 188 -10.00 10.00 11.32
C ASP A 188 -10.34 10.74 10.00
N THR A 189 -9.88 11.98 9.92
CA THR A 189 -10.05 12.84 8.75
C THR A 189 -8.98 12.60 7.68
N SER A 190 -7.81 12.09 8.06
CA SER A 190 -6.73 11.74 7.12
C SER A 190 -7.11 10.47 6.35
N SER A 191 -7.16 10.59 5.03
CA SER A 191 -7.33 9.43 4.15
C SER A 191 -6.09 8.53 4.20
N LEU A 192 -4.89 9.09 4.38
CA LEU A 192 -3.65 8.31 4.50
C LEU A 192 -3.67 7.42 5.75
N PHE A 193 -4.09 7.97 6.89
CA PHE A 193 -4.17 7.20 8.12
C PHE A 193 -5.18 6.05 8.02
N LYS A 194 -6.34 6.29 7.39
CA LYS A 194 -7.37 5.27 7.17
C LYS A 194 -6.94 4.21 6.15
N HIS A 195 -6.22 4.62 5.11
CA HIS A 195 -5.57 3.72 4.17
C HIS A 195 -4.63 2.77 4.91
N GLU A 196 -3.73 3.31 5.74
CA GLU A 196 -2.78 2.48 6.50
C GLU A 196 -3.48 1.49 7.45
N ILE A 197 -4.58 1.90 8.10
CA ILE A 197 -5.39 0.99 8.93
C ILE A 197 -5.90 -0.21 8.10
N SER A 198 -6.31 0.05 6.86
CA SER A 198 -6.81 -0.98 5.94
C SER A 198 -5.67 -1.92 5.53
N PHE A 199 -4.50 -1.37 5.20
CA PHE A 199 -3.29 -2.13 4.89
C PHE A 199 -2.89 -3.06 6.06
N VAL A 200 -2.81 -2.54 7.29
CA VAL A 200 -2.45 -3.37 8.46
C VAL A 200 -3.51 -4.42 8.78
N PHE A 201 -4.78 -4.17 8.48
CA PHE A 201 -5.84 -5.19 8.59
C PHE A 201 -5.66 -6.31 7.57
N GLY A 202 -5.25 -6.00 6.33
CA GLY A 202 -4.85 -6.97 5.33
C GLY A 202 -3.67 -7.82 5.81
N GLN A 203 -2.65 -7.20 6.40
CA GLN A 203 -1.49 -7.90 6.98
C GLN A 203 -1.87 -8.84 8.14
N MET A 204 -2.70 -8.36 9.07
CA MET A 204 -3.16 -9.12 10.24
C MET A 204 -3.96 -10.37 9.86
N LYS A 205 -4.72 -10.29 8.76
CA LYS A 205 -5.68 -11.32 8.31
C LYS A 205 -6.69 -11.76 9.38
N ASN A 206 -6.90 -10.95 10.41
CA ASN A 206 -7.84 -11.27 11.48
C ASN A 206 -9.27 -10.99 10.97
N ILE A 207 -10.11 -12.03 10.92
CA ILE A 207 -11.48 -11.95 10.41
C ILE A 207 -12.38 -10.92 11.14
N LYS A 208 -12.00 -10.47 12.34
CA LYS A 208 -12.73 -9.41 13.05
C LYS A 208 -12.59 -8.04 12.39
N SER A 209 -11.62 -7.85 11.48
CA SER A 209 -11.47 -6.60 10.72
C SER A 209 -12.46 -6.49 9.57
N VAL A 210 -12.99 -7.62 9.08
CA VAL A 210 -13.85 -7.70 7.88
C VAL A 210 -15.03 -6.71 7.92
N PRO A 211 -15.81 -6.57 9.02
CA PRO A 211 -16.91 -5.61 9.05
C PRO A 211 -16.46 -4.16 8.85
N PHE A 212 -15.30 -3.77 9.39
CA PHE A 212 -14.76 -2.42 9.21
C PHE A 212 -14.30 -2.18 7.77
N LEU A 213 -13.64 -3.16 7.16
CA LEU A 213 -13.18 -3.08 5.77
C LEU A 213 -14.36 -2.96 4.79
N ILE A 214 -15.43 -3.74 5.01
CA ILE A 214 -16.65 -3.65 4.21
C ILE A 214 -17.26 -2.25 4.37
N GLU A 215 -17.51 -1.80 5.61
CA GLU A 215 -18.11 -0.48 5.86
C GLU A 215 -17.37 0.65 5.12
N MET A 216 -16.03 0.61 5.13
CA MET A 216 -15.23 1.64 4.48
C MET A 216 -15.18 1.52 2.95
N MET A 217 -15.11 0.30 2.41
CA MET A 217 -15.15 0.05 0.96
C MET A 217 -16.49 0.50 0.35
N GLU A 218 -17.60 0.25 1.05
CA GLU A 218 -18.97 0.58 0.58
C GLU A 218 -19.31 2.07 0.67
N LYS A 219 -18.53 2.85 1.42
CA LYS A 219 -18.81 4.26 1.65
C LYS A 219 -18.45 5.10 0.41
N GLU A 220 -19.45 5.41 -0.41
CA GLU A 220 -19.26 6.10 -1.70
C GLU A 220 -18.54 7.46 -1.60
N ASN A 221 -18.73 8.18 -0.49
CA ASN A 221 -18.06 9.47 -0.26
C ASN A 221 -16.68 9.33 0.41
N GLU A 222 -16.19 8.11 0.62
CA GLU A 222 -14.85 7.87 1.13
C GLU A 222 -13.80 8.00 0.02
N HIS A 223 -12.60 8.42 0.41
CA HIS A 223 -11.49 8.58 -0.50
C HIS A 223 -11.13 7.28 -1.23
N GLY A 224 -10.88 7.35 -2.54
CA GLY A 224 -10.55 6.19 -3.38
C GLY A 224 -9.38 5.35 -2.83
N MET A 225 -8.35 6.04 -2.31
CA MET A 225 -7.22 5.45 -1.57
C MET A 225 -7.64 4.47 -0.46
N VAL A 226 -8.59 4.87 0.39
CA VAL A 226 -9.06 4.02 1.49
C VAL A 226 -9.89 2.85 0.97
N ARG A 227 -10.74 3.11 -0.03
CA ARG A 227 -11.64 2.09 -0.59
C ARG A 227 -10.86 0.98 -1.30
N HIS A 228 -9.82 1.30 -2.07
CA HIS A 228 -9.01 0.28 -2.74
C HIS A 228 -8.26 -0.58 -1.73
N GLU A 229 -7.65 0.03 -0.71
CA GLU A 229 -6.89 -0.69 0.30
C GLU A 229 -7.78 -1.63 1.12
N CYS A 230 -9.03 -1.20 1.37
CA CYS A 230 -10.04 -2.09 1.96
C CYS A 230 -10.33 -3.31 1.07
N ALA A 231 -10.47 -3.11 -0.25
CA ALA A 231 -10.72 -4.19 -1.20
C ALA A 231 -9.56 -5.18 -1.25
N GLU A 232 -8.32 -4.70 -1.25
CA GLU A 232 -7.13 -5.57 -1.21
C GLU A 232 -7.04 -6.36 0.10
N ALA A 233 -7.23 -5.70 1.24
CA ALA A 233 -7.26 -6.35 2.54
C ALA A 233 -8.33 -7.46 2.60
N LEU A 234 -9.52 -7.22 2.06
CA LEU A 234 -10.58 -8.22 1.95
C LEU A 234 -10.16 -9.41 1.07
N GLY A 235 -9.50 -9.15 -0.07
CA GLY A 235 -8.96 -10.19 -0.95
C GLY A 235 -7.93 -11.07 -0.24
N ILE A 236 -7.02 -10.46 0.52
CA ILE A 236 -5.96 -11.13 1.29
C ILE A 236 -6.53 -11.97 2.45
N ILE A 237 -7.57 -11.47 3.14
CA ILE A 237 -8.29 -12.21 4.20
C ILE A 237 -9.01 -13.42 3.60
N GLY A 238 -9.61 -13.27 2.42
CA GLY A 238 -10.00 -14.39 1.57
C GLY A 238 -11.14 -15.26 2.09
N THR A 239 -12.03 -14.76 2.96
CA THR A 239 -13.23 -15.50 3.36
C THR A 239 -14.30 -15.48 2.25
N LYS A 240 -15.29 -16.37 2.35
CA LYS A 240 -16.46 -16.35 1.46
C LYS A 240 -17.24 -15.04 1.54
N GLU A 241 -17.35 -14.47 2.75
CA GLU A 241 -17.98 -13.17 2.97
C GLU A 241 -17.22 -12.07 2.21
N CYS A 242 -15.89 -12.01 2.36
CA CYS A 242 -15.05 -11.06 1.61
C CYS A 242 -15.31 -11.14 0.10
N LEU A 243 -15.34 -12.36 -0.47
CA LEU A 243 -15.59 -12.53 -1.90
C LEU A 243 -16.99 -12.03 -2.31
N CYS A 244 -18.02 -12.35 -1.53
CA CYS A 244 -19.37 -11.89 -1.81
C CYS A 244 -19.48 -10.36 -1.82
N GLU A 245 -18.76 -9.69 -0.94
CA GLU A 245 -18.72 -8.23 -0.85
C GLU A 245 -17.93 -7.59 -1.99
N LEU A 246 -16.75 -8.13 -2.32
CA LEU A 246 -15.92 -7.68 -3.45
C LEU A 246 -16.67 -7.73 -4.78
N ILE A 247 -17.41 -8.82 -5.05
CA ILE A 247 -18.13 -9.02 -6.32
C ILE A 247 -19.12 -7.87 -6.63
N LYS A 248 -19.67 -7.22 -5.60
CA LYS A 248 -20.58 -6.08 -5.77
C LYS A 248 -19.92 -4.89 -6.48
N TYR A 249 -18.60 -4.74 -6.33
CA TYR A 249 -17.83 -3.59 -6.81
C TYR A 249 -17.01 -3.86 -8.07
N LYS A 250 -17.16 -5.04 -8.70
CA LYS A 250 -16.45 -5.40 -9.94
C LYS A 250 -16.69 -4.45 -11.14
N ASN A 251 -17.76 -3.65 -11.07
CA ASN A 251 -18.14 -2.65 -12.07
C ASN A 251 -18.24 -1.24 -11.45
N SER A 252 -17.54 -0.99 -10.34
CA SER A 252 -17.51 0.31 -9.66
C SER A 252 -17.11 1.43 -10.63
N GLU A 253 -17.74 2.60 -10.52
CA GLU A 253 -17.34 3.81 -11.26
C GLU A 253 -16.03 4.41 -10.75
N CYS A 254 -15.65 4.09 -9.50
CA CYS A 254 -14.32 4.40 -8.98
C CYS A 254 -13.32 3.39 -9.56
N ASP A 255 -12.47 3.87 -10.49
CA ASP A 255 -11.53 3.05 -11.26
C ASP A 255 -10.59 2.24 -10.37
N ILE A 256 -9.92 2.90 -9.42
CA ILE A 256 -8.95 2.24 -8.52
C ILE A 256 -9.63 1.15 -7.66
N LEU A 257 -10.86 1.38 -7.18
CA LEU A 257 -11.62 0.36 -6.46
C LEU A 257 -11.98 -0.82 -7.36
N ARG A 258 -12.45 -0.54 -8.58
CA ARG A 258 -12.81 -1.59 -9.55
C ARG A 258 -11.61 -2.47 -9.87
N GLU A 259 -10.45 -1.86 -10.10
CA GLU A 259 -9.19 -2.55 -10.37
C GLU A 259 -8.72 -3.37 -9.16
N SER A 260 -8.74 -2.81 -7.95
CA SER A 260 -8.36 -3.56 -6.74
C SER A 260 -9.30 -4.72 -6.46
N VAL A 261 -10.60 -4.60 -6.78
CA VAL A 261 -11.55 -5.72 -6.70
C VAL A 261 -11.18 -6.83 -7.67
N GLU A 262 -10.80 -6.51 -8.91
CA GLU A 262 -10.33 -7.49 -9.88
C GLU A 262 -9.10 -8.25 -9.35
N VAL A 263 -8.10 -7.52 -8.84
CA VAL A 263 -6.87 -8.09 -8.26
C VAL A 263 -7.18 -8.92 -7.01
N ALA A 264 -8.03 -8.43 -6.11
CA ALA A 264 -8.45 -9.11 -4.90
C ALA A 264 -9.19 -10.43 -5.19
N MET A 265 -10.04 -10.45 -6.22
CA MET A 265 -10.74 -11.63 -6.68
C MET A 265 -9.78 -12.66 -7.30
N ASP A 266 -8.81 -12.21 -8.08
CA ASP A 266 -7.75 -13.06 -8.63
C ASP A 266 -6.90 -13.70 -7.52
N LEU A 267 -6.48 -12.89 -6.54
CA LEU A 267 -5.74 -13.36 -5.37
C LEU A 267 -6.56 -14.35 -4.53
N HIS A 268 -7.85 -14.10 -4.32
CA HIS A 268 -8.75 -15.03 -3.66
C HIS A 268 -8.83 -16.37 -4.41
N GLY A 269 -8.93 -16.31 -5.74
CA GLY A 269 -8.89 -17.47 -6.62
C GLY A 269 -7.61 -18.28 -6.43
N TYR A 270 -6.46 -17.60 -6.45
CA TYR A 270 -5.15 -18.21 -6.23
C TYR A 270 -5.04 -18.88 -4.84
N ILE A 271 -5.37 -18.15 -3.75
CA ILE A 271 -5.27 -18.66 -2.36
C ILE A 271 -6.13 -19.93 -2.17
N ASN A 272 -7.27 -20.00 -2.84
CA ASN A 272 -8.18 -21.15 -2.76
C ASN A 272 -7.96 -22.20 -3.86
N SER A 273 -7.00 -21.99 -4.76
CA SER A 273 -6.63 -22.93 -5.80
C SER A 273 -5.57 -23.93 -5.33
N LYS A 274 -5.17 -24.85 -6.22
CA LYS A 274 -3.99 -25.73 -6.03
C LYS A 274 -2.73 -25.18 -6.72
N GLU A 275 -2.76 -23.94 -7.20
CA GLU A 275 -1.61 -23.33 -7.87
C GLU A 275 -0.45 -23.16 -6.88
N SER A 276 0.77 -23.45 -7.35
CA SER A 276 1.97 -23.36 -6.52
C SER A 276 2.55 -21.96 -6.43
N GLU A 277 2.25 -21.08 -7.40
CA GLU A 277 2.83 -19.74 -7.51
C GLU A 277 1.81 -18.73 -8.06
N TYR A 278 1.69 -17.57 -7.41
CA TYR A 278 0.76 -16.50 -7.81
C TYR A 278 1.17 -15.82 -9.12
N CYS A 279 2.48 -15.76 -9.39
CA CYS A 279 3.07 -14.96 -10.47
C CYS A 279 3.01 -15.64 -11.85
N VAL A 280 2.12 -16.62 -12.04
CA VAL A 280 1.96 -17.33 -13.31
C VAL A 280 1.00 -16.52 -14.20
N VAL A 281 1.52 -16.07 -15.36
CA VAL A 281 0.81 -15.34 -16.42
C VAL A 281 1.22 -15.87 -17.79
#